data_AF-A0ABD1PNM1-F1
#
_entry.id   AF-A0ABD1PNM1-F1
#
_cell.length_a   1.000
_cell.length_b   1.000
_cell.length_c   1.000
_cell.angle_alpha   90.00
_cell.angle_beta   90.00
_cell.angle_gamma   90.00
#
_symmetry.space_group_name_H-M   'P 1'
#
loop_
_entity.id
_entity.type
_entity.pdbx_description
1 polymer ?
#
loop_
_entity_poly.entity_id
_entity_poly.type
_entity_poly.pdbx_seq_one_letter_code
_entity_poly.pdbx_strand_id
1 'polypeptide(L)'
;MKESAAEEPINLTVKNLQPLIASILESISRVQIFKGKWSLIRTKLTALETQLLEFSSVADDVNPLSVDLFHSLSTTCSAAVSLAALCHSSTPSDGKLKTQNDVDSISAKLDNHINDLEVLNKSGVFSESATVSFSATVSNVSSSSRRESIRAESRNLMTRLQIGSTESKISALDSLLGLLQEDDKNVLIAVAQGIVPILVRLVDSSSSSEIKERTVAAIAKISSVDSSKHVLLAEGLVLLNNLLRVLESGSVFAKEKSCIALQALSHSKENARAIGSRGGITSLLEICQAGTPNSQAMAACSVAKFSCFFRS
;
A
#
# COMPACT_ATOMS: atom_id res chain seq x y z
N MET A 1 -51.23 9.23 -6.74
CA MET A 1 -50.27 10.20 -7.29
C MET A 1 -49.13 10.27 -6.28
N LYS A 2 -47.97 9.73 -6.65
CA LYS A 2 -46.83 9.56 -5.76
C LYS A 2 -46.23 10.94 -5.50
N GLU A 3 -46.24 11.32 -4.24
CA GLU A 3 -45.81 12.63 -3.75
C GLU A 3 -44.30 12.80 -4.00
N SER A 4 -43.96 13.85 -4.73
CA SER A 4 -42.60 14.30 -5.02
C SER A 4 -41.97 14.83 -3.74
N ALA A 5 -41.29 13.97 -2.99
CA ALA A 5 -40.44 14.41 -1.88
C ALA A 5 -39.26 15.19 -2.47
N ALA A 6 -39.23 16.50 -2.23
CA ALA A 6 -38.13 17.37 -2.59
C ALA A 6 -36.85 16.88 -1.91
N GLU A 7 -35.83 16.55 -2.70
CA GLU A 7 -34.50 16.18 -2.21
C GLU A 7 -33.90 17.38 -1.48
N GLU A 8 -33.79 17.31 -0.15
CA GLU A 8 -33.07 18.30 0.66
C GLU A 8 -31.57 18.23 0.33
N PRO A 9 -30.90 19.37 0.09
CA PRO A 9 -29.48 19.40 -0.22
C PRO A 9 -28.65 18.79 0.94
N ILE A 10 -27.66 17.95 0.60
CA ILE A 10 -26.73 17.27 1.54
C ILE A 10 -26.16 18.23 2.61
N ASN A 11 -25.94 19.49 2.23
CA ASN A 11 -25.43 20.52 3.14
C ASN A 11 -26.36 20.74 4.35
N LEU A 12 -27.68 20.65 4.16
CA LEU A 12 -28.64 20.74 5.26
C LEU A 12 -28.63 19.48 6.13
N THR A 13 -28.51 18.28 5.56
CA THR A 13 -28.46 17.04 6.35
C THR A 13 -27.18 16.93 7.17
N VAL A 14 -26.02 17.30 6.61
CA VAL A 14 -24.74 17.37 7.35
C VAL A 14 -24.78 18.43 8.45
N LYS A 15 -25.34 19.61 8.17
CA LYS A 15 -25.52 20.67 9.20
C LYS A 15 -26.47 20.26 10.32
N ASN A 16 -27.48 19.46 10.03
CA ASN A 16 -28.43 18.96 11.03
C ASN A 16 -27.85 17.80 11.88
N LEU A 17 -26.81 17.11 11.40
CA LEU A 17 -26.13 16.02 12.13
C LEU A 17 -25.27 16.53 13.29
N GLN A 18 -24.55 17.65 13.11
CA GLN A 18 -23.70 18.23 14.16
C GLN A 18 -24.46 18.55 15.47
N PRO A 19 -25.57 19.32 15.48
CA PRO A 19 -26.32 19.58 16.70
C PRO A 19 -26.93 18.31 17.30
N LEU A 20 -27.24 17.32 16.45
CA LEU A 20 -27.81 16.06 16.90
C LEU A 20 -26.75 15.19 17.62
N ILE A 21 -25.50 15.15 17.11
CA ILE A 21 -24.37 14.52 17.80
C ILE A 21 -24.09 15.20 19.14
N ALA A 22 -24.07 16.53 19.18
CA ALA A 22 -23.89 17.29 20.42
C ALA A 22 -24.97 16.95 21.47
N SER A 23 -26.23 16.86 21.03
CA SER A 23 -27.35 16.45 21.88
C SER A 23 -27.17 15.03 22.45
N ILE A 24 -26.69 14.07 21.63
CA ILE A 24 -26.38 12.72 22.12
C ILE A 24 -25.24 12.75 23.15
N LEU A 25 -24.16 13.49 22.89
CA LEU A 25 -23.01 13.58 23.79
C LEU A 25 -23.39 14.15 25.16
N GLU A 26 -24.30 15.13 25.18
CA GLU A 26 -24.88 15.65 26.42
C GLU A 26 -25.77 14.61 27.09
N SER A 27 -26.65 13.94 26.33
CA SER A 27 -27.53 12.89 26.85
C SER A 27 -26.77 11.72 27.48
N ILE A 28 -25.63 11.32 26.89
CA ILE A 28 -24.75 10.26 27.42
C ILE A 28 -24.23 10.60 28.83
N SER A 29 -24.01 11.89 29.14
CA SER A 29 -23.55 12.30 30.47
C SER A 29 -24.56 11.99 31.58
N ARG A 30 -25.85 11.86 31.23
CA ARG A 30 -26.97 11.66 32.15
C ARG A 30 -27.41 10.20 32.27
N VAL A 31 -26.78 9.30 31.52
CA VAL A 31 -27.12 7.87 31.49
C VAL A 31 -26.74 7.15 32.80
N GLN A 32 -27.67 6.34 33.31
CA GLN A 32 -27.51 5.58 34.55
C GLN A 32 -27.09 4.11 34.31
N ILE A 33 -27.41 3.54 33.15
CA ILE A 33 -27.17 2.11 32.81
C ILE A 33 -26.20 1.95 31.63
N PHE A 34 -25.46 0.83 31.57
CA PHE A 34 -24.51 0.54 30.49
C PHE A 34 -23.44 1.62 30.23
N LYS A 35 -22.98 2.32 31.29
CA LYS A 35 -22.04 3.45 31.21
C LYS A 35 -20.79 3.15 30.36
N GLY A 36 -20.24 1.94 30.45
CA GLY A 36 -19.09 1.52 29.64
C GLY A 36 -19.39 1.41 28.13
N LYS A 37 -20.60 0.98 27.75
CA LYS A 37 -21.01 0.93 26.34
C LYS A 37 -21.27 2.34 25.81
N TRP A 38 -21.91 3.18 26.60
CA TRP A 38 -22.14 4.58 26.25
C TRP A 38 -20.86 5.41 26.21
N SER A 39 -19.83 5.08 27.00
CA SER A 39 -18.51 5.71 26.85
C SER A 39 -17.82 5.33 25.54
N LEU A 40 -17.97 4.08 25.08
CA LEU A 40 -17.46 3.68 23.76
C LEU A 40 -18.22 4.39 22.64
N ILE A 41 -19.54 4.47 22.74
CA ILE A 41 -20.38 5.21 21.79
C ILE A 41 -20.00 6.69 21.77
N ARG A 42 -19.70 7.31 22.93
CA ARG A 42 -19.18 8.69 22.99
C ARG A 42 -17.89 8.84 22.17
N THR A 43 -16.91 7.96 22.34
CA THR A 43 -15.66 8.03 21.56
C THR A 43 -15.92 7.95 20.06
N LYS A 44 -16.83 7.06 19.63
CA LYS A 44 -17.24 6.92 18.23
C LYS A 44 -17.93 8.17 17.69
N LEU A 45 -18.84 8.76 18.48
CA LEU A 45 -19.53 10.00 18.11
C LEU A 45 -18.57 11.19 17.98
N THR A 46 -17.56 11.30 18.83
CA THR A 46 -16.53 12.34 18.71
C THR A 46 -15.67 12.14 17.46
N ALA A 47 -15.30 10.89 17.11
CA ALA A 47 -14.61 10.60 15.85
C ALA A 47 -15.48 10.97 14.63
N LEU A 48 -16.77 10.62 14.67
CA LEU A 48 -17.73 10.98 13.64
C LEU A 48 -17.87 12.51 13.48
N GLU A 49 -17.93 13.25 14.59
CA GLU A 49 -18.00 14.71 14.58
C GLU A 49 -16.79 15.34 13.89
N THR A 50 -15.57 14.82 14.16
CA THR A 50 -14.36 15.29 13.48
C THR A 50 -14.37 15.03 11.97
N GLN A 51 -14.87 13.86 11.54
CA GLN A 51 -15.00 13.53 10.12
C GLN A 51 -16.04 14.43 9.44
N LEU A 52 -17.20 14.66 10.06
CA LEU A 52 -18.27 15.50 9.51
C LEU A 52 -17.87 16.98 9.34
N LEU A 53 -16.99 17.49 10.20
CA LEU A 53 -16.42 18.83 10.07
C LEU A 53 -15.58 18.98 8.78
N GLU A 54 -14.86 17.94 8.37
CA GLU A 54 -14.13 17.92 7.09
C GLU A 54 -15.10 18.00 5.91
N PHE A 55 -16.19 17.25 5.96
CA PHE A 55 -17.21 17.21 4.91
C PHE A 55 -18.07 18.47 4.81
N SER A 56 -18.26 19.24 5.90
CA SER A 56 -19.03 20.49 5.86
C SER A 56 -18.37 21.58 4.99
N SER A 57 -17.09 21.43 4.63
CA SER A 57 -16.33 22.41 3.84
C SER A 57 -16.37 22.16 2.32
N VAL A 58 -16.85 21.00 1.89
CA VAL A 58 -16.85 20.55 0.49
C VAL A 58 -18.28 20.55 -0.03
N ALA A 59 -18.76 21.70 -0.46
CA ALA A 59 -20.10 21.87 -0.99
C ALA A 59 -20.00 22.16 -2.48
N ASP A 60 -20.44 21.22 -3.33
CA ASP A 60 -21.45 21.50 -4.37
C ASP A 60 -21.73 20.31 -5.32
N ASP A 61 -20.94 19.22 -5.31
CA ASP A 61 -21.22 18.06 -6.18
C ASP A 61 -21.84 16.87 -5.43
N VAL A 62 -23.09 16.57 -5.77
CA VAL A 62 -23.95 15.55 -5.13
C VAL A 62 -23.67 14.17 -5.73
N ASN A 63 -23.00 13.29 -4.98
CA ASN A 63 -23.02 11.86 -5.29
C ASN A 63 -24.20 11.19 -4.58
N PRO A 64 -25.14 10.52 -5.27
CA PRO A 64 -26.30 9.87 -4.64
C PRO A 64 -25.94 8.87 -3.53
N LEU A 65 -24.78 8.19 -3.64
CA LEU A 65 -24.32 7.24 -2.61
C LEU A 65 -23.98 7.92 -1.27
N SER A 66 -23.57 9.19 -1.31
CA SER A 66 -23.26 9.96 -0.11
C SER A 66 -24.53 10.43 0.62
N VAL A 67 -25.59 10.74 -0.12
CA VAL A 67 -26.89 11.18 0.42
C VAL A 67 -27.47 10.06 1.30
N ASP A 68 -27.49 8.84 0.76
CA ASP A 68 -28.01 7.66 1.47
C ASP A 68 -27.22 7.37 2.75
N LEU A 69 -25.90 7.54 2.71
CA LEU A 69 -25.03 7.39 3.88
C LEU A 69 -25.36 8.42 4.96
N PHE A 70 -25.46 9.70 4.62
CA PHE A 70 -25.80 10.76 5.59
C PHE A 70 -27.22 10.61 6.14
N HIS A 71 -28.18 10.15 5.34
CA HIS A 71 -29.52 9.86 5.82
C HIS A 71 -29.52 8.66 6.79
N SER A 72 -28.80 7.59 6.46
CA SER A 72 -28.62 6.42 7.34
C SER A 72 -27.91 6.80 8.65
N LEU A 73 -26.95 7.71 8.59
CA LEU A 73 -26.29 8.29 9.76
C LEU A 73 -27.27 9.07 10.64
N SER A 74 -28.10 9.94 10.03
CA SER A 74 -29.11 10.73 10.74
C SER A 74 -30.14 9.86 11.47
N THR A 75 -30.63 8.81 10.80
CA THR A 75 -31.55 7.84 11.44
C THR A 75 -30.88 7.09 12.59
N THR A 76 -29.61 6.72 12.46
CA THR A 76 -28.83 6.03 13.50
C THR A 76 -28.60 6.94 14.71
N CYS A 77 -28.22 8.19 14.48
CA CYS A 77 -28.03 9.17 15.55
C CYS A 77 -29.37 9.53 16.23
N SER A 78 -30.48 9.66 15.50
CA SER A 78 -31.81 9.89 16.09
C SER A 78 -32.27 8.73 16.98
N ALA A 79 -32.01 7.49 16.57
CA ALA A 79 -32.23 6.31 17.41
C ALA A 79 -31.35 6.35 18.67
N ALA A 80 -30.10 6.80 18.55
CA ALA A 80 -29.18 6.94 19.68
C ALA A 80 -29.65 7.97 20.71
N VAL A 81 -30.21 9.11 20.27
CA VAL A 81 -30.83 10.11 21.18
C VAL A 81 -31.94 9.47 22.01
N SER A 82 -32.86 8.78 21.33
CA SER A 82 -34.03 8.16 21.97
C SER A 82 -33.60 7.07 22.95
N LEU A 83 -32.61 6.26 22.57
CA LEU A 83 -32.10 5.18 23.42
C LEU A 83 -31.28 5.70 24.61
N ALA A 84 -30.52 6.78 24.43
CA ALA A 84 -29.79 7.44 25.52
C ALA A 84 -30.76 8.00 26.56
N ALA A 85 -31.87 8.63 26.12
CA ALA A 85 -32.93 9.11 26.99
C ALA A 85 -33.59 7.97 27.80
N LEU A 86 -33.85 6.82 27.15
CA LEU A 86 -34.36 5.64 27.85
C LEU A 86 -33.41 5.14 28.95
N CYS A 87 -32.10 5.25 28.70
CA CYS A 87 -31.04 4.87 29.62
C CYS A 87 -30.78 5.88 30.76
N HIS A 88 -31.50 7.00 30.83
CA HIS A 88 -31.49 7.90 31.99
C HIS A 88 -32.20 7.28 33.21
N SER A 89 -33.13 6.35 32.95
CA SER A 89 -33.81 5.59 34.00
C SER A 89 -33.06 4.30 34.34
N SER A 90 -33.07 3.91 35.62
CA SER A 90 -32.45 2.65 36.09
C SER A 90 -33.22 1.39 35.65
N THR A 91 -34.44 1.56 35.11
CA THR A 91 -35.36 0.50 34.70
C THR A 91 -35.94 0.83 33.32
N PRO A 92 -35.30 0.38 32.22
CA PRO A 92 -35.82 0.61 30.88
C PRO A 92 -37.15 -0.14 30.68
N SER A 93 -38.15 0.54 30.09
CA SER A 93 -39.51 0.02 29.87
C SER A 93 -39.56 -1.27 29.04
N ASP A 94 -38.61 -1.42 28.12
CA ASP A 94 -38.51 -2.54 27.16
C ASP A 94 -37.66 -3.72 27.67
N GLY A 95 -37.16 -3.65 28.91
CA GLY A 95 -36.33 -4.68 29.52
C GLY A 95 -34.83 -4.51 29.23
N LYS A 96 -33.99 -4.81 30.23
CA LYS A 96 -32.54 -4.57 30.18
C LYS A 96 -31.84 -5.26 29.02
N LEU A 97 -32.24 -6.48 28.66
CA LEU A 97 -31.63 -7.24 27.56
C LEU A 97 -31.93 -6.64 26.19
N LYS A 98 -33.16 -6.17 25.98
CA LYS A 98 -33.55 -5.51 24.72
C LYS A 98 -32.80 -4.19 24.56
N THR A 99 -32.81 -3.35 25.60
CA THR A 99 -32.03 -2.10 25.62
C THR A 99 -30.54 -2.35 25.41
N GLN A 100 -29.99 -3.41 25.98
CA GLN A 100 -28.59 -3.79 25.76
C GLN A 100 -28.31 -4.14 24.28
N ASN A 101 -29.17 -4.95 23.66
CA ASN A 101 -29.05 -5.30 22.24
C ASN A 101 -29.20 -4.07 21.34
N ASP A 102 -30.10 -3.15 21.68
CA ASP A 102 -30.29 -1.91 20.94
C ASP A 102 -29.04 -1.02 21.04
N VAL A 103 -28.41 -0.94 22.22
CA VAL A 103 -27.15 -0.21 22.42
C VAL A 103 -26.01 -0.84 21.60
N ASP A 104 -25.92 -2.18 21.58
CA ASP A 104 -24.92 -2.89 20.78
C ASP A 104 -25.14 -2.70 19.27
N SER A 105 -26.41 -2.71 18.84
CA SER A 105 -26.81 -2.46 17.45
C SER A 105 -26.42 -1.05 17.00
N ILE A 106 -26.67 -0.03 17.82
CA ILE A 106 -26.25 1.35 17.53
C ILE A 106 -24.73 1.47 17.49
N SER A 107 -24.03 0.83 18.44
CA SER A 107 -22.57 0.81 18.49
C SER A 107 -21.96 0.23 17.21
N ALA A 108 -22.51 -0.88 16.71
CA ALA A 108 -22.05 -1.51 15.46
C ALA A 108 -22.40 -0.68 14.22
N LYS A 109 -23.60 -0.07 14.18
CA LYS A 109 -23.98 0.83 13.08
C LYS A 109 -23.07 2.05 13.00
N LEU A 110 -22.70 2.64 14.14
CA LEU A 110 -21.75 3.76 14.18
C LEU A 110 -20.36 3.34 13.67
N ASP A 111 -19.89 2.13 13.97
CA ASP A 111 -18.61 1.64 13.42
C ASP A 111 -18.66 1.53 11.90
N ASN A 112 -19.75 0.99 11.36
CA ASN A 112 -19.94 0.90 9.91
C ASN A 112 -19.95 2.28 9.27
N HIS A 113 -20.69 3.24 9.83
CA HIS A 113 -20.73 4.61 9.31
C HIS A 113 -19.36 5.31 9.34
N ILE A 114 -18.57 5.11 10.40
CA ILE A 114 -17.21 5.67 10.50
C ILE A 114 -16.30 5.06 9.43
N ASN A 115 -16.37 3.73 9.23
CA ASN A 115 -15.61 3.05 8.19
C ASN A 115 -16.05 3.50 6.79
N ASP A 116 -17.35 3.64 6.55
CA ASP A 116 -17.90 4.08 5.27
C ASP A 116 -17.48 5.52 4.96
N LEU A 117 -17.52 6.42 5.94
CA LEU A 117 -16.99 7.79 5.79
C LEU A 117 -15.48 7.81 5.60
N GLU A 118 -14.72 6.93 6.26
CA GLU A 118 -13.28 6.81 6.06
C GLU A 118 -12.94 6.30 4.65
N VAL A 119 -13.68 5.32 4.14
CA VAL A 119 -13.57 4.83 2.76
C VAL A 119 -13.96 5.94 1.77
N LEU A 120 -15.02 6.68 2.07
CA LEU A 120 -15.46 7.80 1.24
C LEU A 120 -14.39 8.89 1.19
N ASN A 121 -13.81 9.25 2.33
CA ASN A 121 -12.69 10.19 2.44
C ASN A 121 -11.46 9.68 1.63
N LYS A 122 -11.11 8.40 1.76
CA LYS A 122 -10.00 7.77 1.01
C LYS A 122 -10.26 7.66 -0.49
N SER A 123 -11.51 7.53 -0.91
CA SER A 123 -11.90 7.40 -2.31
C SER A 123 -11.89 8.73 -3.06
N GLY A 124 -11.84 9.86 -2.36
CA GLY A 124 -11.71 11.19 -2.98
C GLY A 124 -12.92 11.64 -3.80
N VAL A 125 -14.08 11.00 -3.60
CA VAL A 125 -15.33 11.18 -4.38
C VAL A 125 -15.89 12.62 -4.38
N PHE A 126 -15.36 13.51 -3.53
CA PHE A 126 -15.78 14.90 -3.42
C PHE A 126 -14.69 15.94 -3.73
N SER A 127 -13.46 15.54 -4.04
CA SER A 127 -12.38 16.50 -4.35
C SER A 127 -12.28 16.75 -5.85
N GLU A 128 -13.36 17.25 -6.45
CA GLU A 128 -13.30 17.97 -7.71
C GLU A 128 -13.86 19.38 -7.49
N SER A 129 -12.99 20.38 -7.69
CA SER A 129 -13.27 21.81 -7.83
C SER A 129 -13.31 22.74 -6.59
N ALA A 130 -12.61 23.87 -6.75
CA ALA A 130 -12.54 25.10 -5.95
C ALA A 130 -11.76 25.02 -4.61
N THR A 131 -10.55 25.57 -4.43
CA THR A 131 -9.94 26.78 -4.99
C THR A 131 -8.41 26.78 -4.85
N VAL A 132 -7.76 27.34 -5.87
CA VAL A 132 -6.35 27.77 -5.97
C VAL A 132 -6.16 28.91 -4.95
N SER A 133 -5.18 28.95 -4.03
CA SER A 133 -3.80 29.34 -4.30
C SER A 133 -2.99 29.46 -2.98
N PHE A 134 -2.04 28.55 -2.75
CA PHE A 134 -0.67 28.93 -2.39
C PHE A 134 0.29 27.84 -2.86
N SER A 135 0.57 27.91 -4.17
CA SER A 135 1.72 27.37 -4.92
C SER A 135 2.70 26.45 -4.15
N ALA A 136 2.52 25.11 -4.23
CA ALA A 136 3.61 24.10 -4.30
C ALA A 136 3.17 22.61 -4.26
N THR A 137 1.94 22.23 -3.88
CA THR A 137 1.65 20.84 -3.39
C THR A 137 0.78 19.92 -4.27
N VAL A 138 0.33 20.34 -5.46
CA VAL A 138 -0.62 19.58 -6.31
C VAL A 138 -0.06 18.24 -6.83
N SER A 139 1.25 18.08 -6.94
CA SER A 139 1.87 16.80 -7.35
C SER A 139 1.86 15.72 -6.26
N ASN A 140 1.64 16.08 -4.99
CA ASN A 140 1.87 15.16 -3.88
C ASN A 140 0.66 14.27 -3.52
N VAL A 141 -0.58 14.73 -3.73
CA VAL A 141 -1.79 14.00 -3.30
C VAL A 141 -2.13 12.86 -4.27
N SER A 142 -2.11 13.10 -5.58
CA SER A 142 -2.24 12.08 -6.63
C SER A 142 -1.10 11.06 -6.59
N SER A 143 0.12 11.50 -6.25
CA SER A 143 1.23 10.59 -6.00
C SER A 143 1.03 9.74 -4.74
N SER A 144 0.30 10.20 -3.73
CA SER A 144 0.12 9.47 -2.46
C SER A 144 -0.82 8.28 -2.64
N SER A 145 -1.98 8.50 -3.28
CA SER A 145 -2.94 7.43 -3.60
C SER A 145 -2.36 6.39 -4.57
N ARG A 146 -1.65 6.84 -5.61
CA ARG A 146 -0.92 5.94 -6.52
C ARG A 146 0.13 5.10 -5.78
N ARG A 147 0.90 5.71 -4.87
CA ARG A 147 1.90 4.99 -4.06
C ARG A 147 1.25 3.97 -3.11
N GLU A 148 0.06 4.23 -2.59
CA GLU A 148 -0.69 3.28 -1.76
C GLU A 148 -1.18 2.08 -2.58
N SER A 149 -1.71 2.34 -3.79
CA SER A 149 -2.11 1.29 -4.73
C SER A 149 -0.92 0.37 -5.08
N ILE A 150 0.24 0.96 -5.40
CA ILE A 150 1.47 0.22 -5.69
C ILE A 150 1.99 -0.55 -4.47
N ARG A 151 1.81 -0.02 -3.25
CA ARG A 151 2.11 -0.76 -2.00
C ARG A 151 1.18 -1.94 -1.80
N ALA A 152 -0.11 -1.80 -2.08
CA ALA A 152 -1.06 -2.91 -1.99
C ALA A 152 -0.77 -3.98 -3.06
N GLU A 153 -0.49 -3.56 -4.29
CA GLU A 153 -0.16 -4.45 -5.40
C GLU A 153 1.14 -5.20 -5.16
N SER A 154 2.22 -4.52 -4.75
CA SER A 154 3.49 -5.17 -4.42
C SER A 154 3.33 -6.22 -3.31
N ARG A 155 2.54 -5.95 -2.27
CA ARG A 155 2.20 -6.96 -1.24
C ARG A 155 1.45 -8.15 -1.82
N ASN A 156 0.49 -7.93 -2.71
CA ASN A 156 -0.25 -9.01 -3.38
C ASN A 156 0.66 -9.86 -4.28
N LEU A 157 1.54 -9.23 -5.06
CA LEU A 157 2.49 -9.94 -5.90
C LEU A 157 3.45 -10.77 -5.05
N MET A 158 3.94 -10.23 -3.93
CA MET A 158 4.80 -10.95 -2.99
C MET A 158 4.15 -12.21 -2.43
N THR A 159 2.89 -12.15 -2.02
CA THR A 159 2.19 -13.35 -1.52
C THR A 159 2.07 -14.39 -2.63
N ARG A 160 1.70 -13.98 -3.86
CA ARG A 160 1.67 -14.88 -5.03
C ARG A 160 3.04 -15.51 -5.34
N LEU A 161 4.14 -14.76 -5.19
CA LEU A 161 5.50 -15.28 -5.40
C LEU A 161 5.89 -16.36 -4.37
N GLN A 162 5.41 -16.25 -3.14
CA GLN A 162 5.74 -17.18 -2.07
C GLN A 162 4.90 -18.47 -2.13
N ILE A 163 3.58 -18.36 -2.28
CA ILE A 163 2.65 -19.49 -2.16
C ILE A 163 1.95 -19.91 -3.47
N GLY A 164 2.17 -19.20 -4.58
CA GLY A 164 1.54 -19.49 -5.86
C GLY A 164 2.08 -20.74 -6.57
N SER A 165 1.34 -21.24 -7.56
CA SER A 165 1.83 -22.21 -8.54
C SER A 165 2.95 -21.63 -9.40
N THR A 166 3.68 -22.47 -10.15
CA THR A 166 4.72 -22.01 -11.09
C THR A 166 4.18 -20.96 -12.08
N GLU A 167 3.01 -21.20 -12.66
CA GLU A 167 2.33 -20.26 -13.56
C GLU A 167 1.94 -18.95 -12.85
N SER A 168 1.37 -19.05 -11.63
CA SER A 168 1.02 -17.85 -10.86
C SER A 168 2.25 -17.03 -10.48
N LYS A 169 3.38 -17.67 -10.19
CA LYS A 169 4.67 -17.02 -9.93
C LYS A 169 5.21 -16.31 -11.17
N ILE A 170 5.14 -16.94 -12.34
CA ILE A 170 5.56 -16.32 -13.61
C ILE A 170 4.71 -15.08 -13.89
N SER A 171 3.38 -15.19 -13.82
CA SER A 171 2.47 -14.06 -13.99
C SER A 171 2.74 -12.95 -12.96
N ALA A 172 3.00 -13.30 -11.69
CA ALA A 172 3.32 -12.32 -10.67
C ALA A 172 4.67 -11.63 -10.92
N LEU A 173 5.68 -12.34 -11.45
CA LEU A 173 6.95 -11.76 -11.86
C LEU A 173 6.79 -10.82 -13.06
N ASP A 174 5.95 -11.16 -14.02
CA ASP A 174 5.69 -10.31 -15.19
C ASP A 174 5.00 -9.00 -14.77
N SER A 175 3.98 -9.07 -13.91
CA SER A 175 3.35 -7.87 -13.33
C SER A 175 4.35 -7.05 -12.50
N LEU A 176 5.18 -7.70 -11.69
CA LEU A 176 6.21 -7.02 -10.92
C LEU A 176 7.23 -6.32 -11.83
N LEU A 177 7.69 -6.97 -12.89
CA LEU A 177 8.62 -6.39 -13.85
C LEU A 177 8.03 -5.16 -14.54
N GLY A 178 6.74 -5.22 -14.94
CA GLY A 178 6.03 -4.06 -15.48
C GLY A 178 6.04 -2.89 -14.49
N LEU A 179 5.61 -3.14 -13.25
CA LEU A 179 5.57 -2.15 -12.17
C LEU A 179 6.95 -1.53 -11.90
N LEU A 180 8.02 -2.34 -11.91
CA LEU A 180 9.40 -1.87 -11.70
C LEU A 180 9.95 -1.08 -12.89
N GLN A 181 9.46 -1.32 -14.10
CA GLN A 181 9.92 -0.62 -15.31
C GLN A 181 9.26 0.75 -15.49
N GLU A 182 8.08 0.97 -14.94
CA GLU A 182 7.34 2.23 -15.07
C GLU A 182 8.02 3.43 -14.39
N ASP A 183 8.43 3.29 -13.13
CA ASP A 183 9.02 4.38 -12.34
C ASP A 183 10.00 3.82 -11.30
N ASP A 184 11.14 4.49 -11.12
CA ASP A 184 12.11 4.15 -10.08
C ASP A 184 11.51 4.34 -8.66
N LYS A 185 10.49 5.19 -8.50
CA LYS A 185 9.73 5.28 -7.24
C LYS A 185 9.03 3.97 -6.91
N ASN A 186 8.53 3.25 -7.91
CA ASN A 186 7.86 1.96 -7.72
C ASN A 186 8.86 0.90 -7.25
N VAL A 187 10.09 0.97 -7.76
CA VAL A 187 11.21 0.16 -7.27
C VAL A 187 11.44 0.39 -5.78
N LEU A 188 11.53 1.65 -5.35
CA LEU A 188 11.73 1.97 -3.93
C LEU A 188 10.58 1.48 -3.04
N ILE A 189 9.35 1.58 -3.54
CA ILE A 189 8.17 1.08 -2.83
C ILE A 189 8.23 -0.43 -2.67
N ALA A 190 8.48 -1.17 -3.75
CA ALA A 190 8.58 -2.63 -3.71
C ALA A 190 9.73 -3.09 -2.79
N VAL A 191 10.88 -2.41 -2.84
CA VAL A 191 12.02 -2.65 -1.95
C VAL A 191 11.64 -2.39 -0.49
N ALA A 192 10.94 -1.30 -0.19
CA ALA A 192 10.46 -0.98 1.15
C ALA A 192 9.42 -1.99 1.68
N GLN A 193 8.66 -2.65 0.79
CA GLN A 193 7.77 -3.74 1.18
C GLN A 193 8.49 -5.08 1.42
N GLY A 194 9.80 -5.18 1.14
CA GLY A 194 10.58 -6.39 1.37
C GLY A 194 10.59 -7.38 0.21
N ILE A 195 10.49 -6.89 -1.04
CA ILE A 195 10.56 -7.77 -2.23
C ILE A 195 11.92 -8.48 -2.39
N VAL A 196 13.02 -7.83 -1.98
CA VAL A 196 14.38 -8.30 -2.25
C VAL A 196 14.67 -9.69 -1.65
N PRO A 197 14.45 -9.95 -0.33
CA PRO A 197 14.63 -11.29 0.24
C PRO A 197 13.76 -12.37 -0.42
N ILE A 198 12.62 -12.00 -0.99
CA ILE A 198 11.72 -12.93 -1.68
C ILE A 198 12.33 -13.31 -3.02
N LEU A 199 12.84 -12.35 -3.79
CA LEU A 199 13.50 -12.60 -5.07
C LEU A 199 14.76 -13.45 -4.89
N VAL A 200 15.59 -13.18 -3.87
CA VAL A 200 16.80 -13.97 -3.59
C VAL A 200 16.44 -15.43 -3.31
N ARG A 201 15.47 -15.68 -2.44
CA ARG A 201 14.96 -17.04 -2.18
C ARG A 201 14.37 -17.68 -3.43
N LEU A 202 13.74 -16.91 -4.30
CA LEU A 202 13.13 -17.42 -5.53
C LEU A 202 14.20 -17.87 -6.54
N VAL A 203 15.30 -17.12 -6.71
CA VAL A 203 16.43 -17.56 -7.56
C VAL A 203 17.06 -18.85 -7.02
N ASP A 204 17.19 -18.95 -5.70
CA ASP A 204 17.84 -20.09 -5.03
C ASP A 204 17.00 -21.37 -5.13
N SER A 205 15.69 -21.26 -4.83
CA SER A 205 14.78 -22.40 -4.72
C SER A 205 14.14 -22.85 -6.04
N SER A 206 14.10 -22.00 -7.06
CA SER A 206 13.40 -22.33 -8.31
C SER A 206 14.17 -23.35 -9.13
N SER A 207 13.48 -24.37 -9.64
CA SER A 207 14.03 -25.31 -10.64
C SER A 207 13.80 -24.83 -12.09
N SER A 208 12.77 -24.00 -12.32
CA SER A 208 12.46 -23.46 -13.64
C SER A 208 13.44 -22.35 -14.04
N SER A 209 14.09 -22.54 -15.21
CA SER A 209 14.96 -21.51 -15.81
C SER A 209 14.17 -20.22 -16.04
N GLU A 210 12.93 -20.34 -16.50
CA GLU A 210 12.07 -19.19 -16.83
C GLU A 210 11.82 -18.28 -15.61
N ILE A 211 11.56 -18.87 -14.44
CA ILE A 211 11.37 -18.13 -13.19
C ILE A 211 12.69 -17.45 -12.79
N LYS A 212 13.83 -18.15 -12.90
CA LYS A 212 15.14 -17.55 -12.58
C LYS A 212 15.44 -16.35 -13.45
N GLU A 213 15.20 -16.44 -14.75
CA GLU A 213 15.47 -15.35 -15.69
C GLU A 213 14.69 -14.09 -15.35
N ARG A 214 13.37 -14.22 -15.13
CA ARG A 214 12.52 -13.10 -14.74
C ARG A 214 12.90 -12.53 -13.37
N THR A 215 13.24 -13.40 -12.43
CA THR A 215 13.68 -12.98 -11.09
C THR A 215 14.99 -12.19 -11.15
N VAL A 216 15.96 -12.66 -11.94
CA VAL A 216 17.24 -11.96 -12.16
C VAL A 216 17.02 -10.64 -12.90
N ALA A 217 16.08 -10.58 -13.84
CA ALA A 217 15.69 -9.33 -14.48
C ALA A 217 15.11 -8.31 -13.49
N ALA A 218 14.28 -8.76 -12.54
CA ALA A 218 13.72 -7.90 -11.50
C ALA A 218 14.83 -7.38 -10.56
N ILE A 219 15.74 -8.27 -10.14
CA ILE A 219 16.92 -7.91 -9.35
C ILE A 219 17.79 -6.90 -10.10
N ALA A 220 18.03 -7.09 -11.40
CA ALA A 220 18.80 -6.17 -12.23
C ALA A 220 18.16 -4.78 -12.27
N LYS A 221 16.83 -4.68 -12.42
CA LYS A 221 16.13 -3.40 -12.38
C LYS A 221 16.23 -2.75 -11.00
N ILE A 222 16.06 -3.50 -9.92
CA ILE A 222 16.27 -2.98 -8.55
C ILE A 222 17.71 -2.49 -8.35
N SER A 223 18.69 -3.17 -8.95
CA SER A 223 20.10 -2.83 -8.83
C SER A 223 20.52 -1.58 -9.62
N SER A 224 19.74 -1.20 -10.64
CA SER A 224 19.97 0.03 -11.40
C SER A 224 19.59 1.29 -10.65
N VAL A 225 18.76 1.19 -9.60
CA VAL A 225 18.36 2.31 -8.76
C VAL A 225 19.33 2.44 -7.58
N ASP A 226 20.10 3.53 -7.53
CA ASP A 226 21.16 3.73 -6.52
C ASP A 226 20.64 3.59 -5.08
N SER A 227 19.48 4.17 -4.79
CA SER A 227 18.88 4.17 -3.47
C SER A 227 18.46 2.79 -2.97
N SER A 228 18.32 1.77 -3.83
CA SER A 228 17.99 0.39 -3.43
C SER A 228 19.19 -0.56 -3.38
N LYS A 229 20.38 -0.13 -3.83
CA LYS A 229 21.58 -0.99 -3.86
C LYS A 229 21.97 -1.51 -2.47
N HIS A 230 21.79 -0.70 -1.42
CA HIS A 230 22.13 -1.10 -0.05
C HIS A 230 21.36 -2.34 0.42
N VAL A 231 20.10 -2.52 0.00
CA VAL A 231 19.29 -3.70 0.35
C VAL A 231 19.80 -4.94 -0.37
N LEU A 232 20.21 -4.81 -1.63
CA LEU A 232 20.83 -5.92 -2.38
C LEU A 232 22.20 -6.31 -1.79
N LEU A 233 22.98 -5.34 -1.31
CA LEU A 233 24.24 -5.60 -0.62
C LEU A 233 24.01 -6.35 0.71
N ALA A 234 22.90 -6.11 1.40
CA ALA A 234 22.55 -6.77 2.66
C ALA A 234 22.24 -8.27 2.48
N GLU A 235 21.71 -8.69 1.33
CA GLU A 235 21.54 -10.12 0.97
C GLU A 235 22.89 -10.83 0.73
N GLY A 236 23.98 -10.06 0.61
CA GLY A 236 25.35 -10.52 0.72
C GLY A 236 25.76 -11.58 -0.31
N LEU A 237 26.49 -12.59 0.18
CA LEU A 237 27.13 -13.62 -0.64
C LEU A 237 26.14 -14.59 -1.30
N VAL A 238 24.92 -14.74 -0.76
CA VAL A 238 23.92 -15.67 -1.29
C VAL A 238 23.44 -15.20 -2.65
N LEU A 239 23.05 -13.94 -2.76
CA LEU A 239 22.66 -13.33 -4.03
C LEU A 239 23.83 -13.37 -5.03
N LEU A 240 25.03 -13.03 -4.59
CA LEU A 240 26.24 -13.02 -5.43
C LEU A 240 26.53 -14.39 -6.05
N ASN A 241 26.46 -15.47 -5.26
CA ASN A 241 26.67 -16.83 -5.75
C ASN A 241 25.62 -17.24 -6.78
N ASN A 242 24.36 -16.90 -6.54
CA ASN A 242 23.28 -17.22 -7.46
C ASN A 242 23.39 -16.45 -8.78
N LEU A 243 23.81 -15.19 -8.73
CA LEU A 243 24.07 -14.40 -9.94
C LEU A 243 25.26 -14.94 -10.75
N LEU A 244 26.35 -15.35 -10.10
CA LEU A 244 27.49 -15.99 -10.78
C LEU A 244 27.09 -17.29 -11.49
N ARG A 245 26.30 -18.13 -10.83
CA ARG A 245 25.76 -19.36 -11.47
C ARG A 245 24.93 -19.04 -12.70
N VAL A 246 24.08 -18.00 -12.64
CA VAL A 246 23.28 -17.55 -13.79
C VAL A 246 24.18 -16.99 -14.89
N LEU A 247 25.29 -16.33 -14.54
CA LEU A 247 26.27 -15.82 -15.50
C LEU A 247 26.97 -16.94 -16.28
N GLU A 248 27.24 -18.07 -15.61
CA GLU A 248 27.87 -19.25 -16.21
C GLU A 248 26.89 -20.03 -17.10
N SER A 249 25.72 -20.39 -16.57
CA SER A 249 24.81 -21.37 -17.21
C SER A 249 23.49 -20.79 -17.72
N GLY A 250 23.23 -19.49 -17.57
CA GLY A 250 21.99 -18.85 -18.00
C GLY A 250 21.89 -18.59 -19.50
N SER A 251 20.71 -18.20 -19.98
CA SER A 251 20.54 -17.69 -21.34
C SER A 251 21.26 -16.36 -21.55
N VAL A 252 21.43 -15.93 -22.81
CA VAL A 252 22.05 -14.64 -23.15
C VAL A 252 21.37 -13.49 -22.39
N PHE A 253 20.04 -13.51 -22.32
CA PHE A 253 19.26 -12.52 -21.57
C PHE A 253 19.55 -12.59 -20.06
N ALA A 254 19.55 -13.78 -19.48
CA ALA A 254 19.83 -13.99 -18.06
C ALA A 254 21.25 -13.53 -17.68
N LYS A 255 22.23 -13.84 -18.52
CA LYS A 255 23.64 -13.44 -18.36
C LYS A 255 23.78 -11.92 -18.40
N GLU A 256 23.13 -11.25 -19.34
CA GLU A 256 23.12 -9.79 -19.41
C GLU A 256 22.53 -9.17 -18.13
N LYS A 257 21.36 -9.63 -17.68
CA LYS A 257 20.73 -9.13 -16.45
C LYS A 257 21.57 -9.44 -15.20
N SER A 258 22.19 -10.61 -15.14
CA SER A 258 23.10 -10.96 -14.06
C SER A 258 24.33 -10.04 -14.02
N CYS A 259 24.91 -9.72 -15.18
CA CYS A 259 26.03 -8.78 -15.29
C CYS A 259 25.68 -7.39 -14.73
N ILE A 260 24.50 -6.87 -15.04
CA ILE A 260 24.00 -5.60 -14.50
C ILE A 260 23.93 -5.65 -12.97
N ALA A 261 23.33 -6.70 -12.41
CA ALA A 261 23.22 -6.87 -10.96
C ALA A 261 24.59 -7.01 -10.27
N LEU A 262 25.50 -7.79 -10.85
CA LEU A 262 26.86 -7.97 -10.33
C LEU A 262 27.67 -6.66 -10.36
N GLN A 263 27.49 -5.84 -11.40
CA GLN A 263 28.12 -4.52 -11.48
C GLN A 263 27.64 -3.58 -10.36
N ALA A 264 26.36 -3.65 -9.99
CA ALA A 264 25.84 -2.88 -8.87
C ALA A 264 26.43 -3.37 -7.54
N LEU A 265 26.54 -4.68 -7.35
CA LEU A 265 27.09 -5.29 -6.13
C LEU A 265 28.62 -5.07 -5.97
N SER A 266 29.36 -4.90 -7.07
CA SER A 266 30.82 -4.69 -7.06
C SER A 266 31.26 -3.30 -6.58
N HIS A 267 30.33 -2.41 -6.21
CA HIS A 267 30.67 -1.15 -5.55
C HIS A 267 31.25 -1.37 -4.14
N SER A 268 30.97 -2.51 -3.50
CA SER A 268 31.63 -2.91 -2.26
C SER A 268 32.95 -3.66 -2.54
N LYS A 269 34.05 -3.23 -1.91
CA LYS A 269 35.38 -3.87 -2.05
C LYS A 269 35.36 -5.35 -1.67
N GLU A 270 34.55 -5.72 -0.68
CA GLU A 270 34.39 -7.12 -0.25
C GLU A 270 33.71 -7.97 -1.32
N ASN A 271 32.58 -7.48 -1.85
CA ASN A 271 31.87 -8.17 -2.92
C ASN A 271 32.72 -8.25 -4.20
N ALA A 272 33.50 -7.19 -4.49
CA ALA A 272 34.37 -7.19 -5.64
C ALA A 272 35.46 -8.27 -5.55
N ARG A 273 36.06 -8.43 -4.37
CA ARG A 273 36.99 -9.53 -4.09
C ARG A 273 36.31 -10.90 -4.17
N ALA A 274 35.09 -11.02 -3.65
CA ALA A 274 34.32 -12.26 -3.70
C ALA A 274 34.03 -12.69 -5.15
N ILE A 275 33.60 -11.77 -6.01
CA ILE A 275 33.39 -12.02 -7.45
C ILE A 275 34.67 -12.51 -8.11
N GLY A 276 35.81 -11.83 -7.86
CA GLY A 276 37.10 -12.23 -8.40
C GLY A 276 37.55 -13.62 -7.95
N SER A 277 37.44 -13.92 -6.64
CA SER A 277 37.84 -15.21 -6.06
C SER A 277 37.01 -16.40 -6.54
N ARG A 278 35.77 -16.15 -6.99
CA ARG A 278 34.82 -17.18 -7.43
C ARG A 278 34.79 -17.37 -8.95
N GLY A 279 35.81 -16.87 -9.66
CA GLY A 279 35.91 -17.05 -11.12
C GLY A 279 35.02 -16.11 -11.95
N GLY A 280 34.33 -15.15 -11.31
CA GLY A 280 33.44 -14.23 -12.03
C GLY A 280 34.15 -13.34 -13.05
N ILE A 281 35.45 -13.08 -12.87
CA ILE A 281 36.26 -12.34 -13.86
C ILE A 281 36.33 -13.13 -15.18
N THR A 282 36.51 -14.44 -15.14
CA THR A 282 36.57 -15.28 -16.35
C THR A 282 35.24 -15.25 -17.09
N SER A 283 34.13 -15.45 -16.38
CA SER A 283 32.78 -15.39 -16.99
C SER A 283 32.45 -14.01 -17.57
N LEU A 284 32.91 -12.93 -16.93
CA LEU A 284 32.76 -11.57 -17.47
C LEU A 284 33.61 -11.35 -18.72
N LEU A 285 34.84 -11.87 -18.77
CA LEU A 285 35.68 -11.81 -19.96
C LEU A 285 35.09 -12.58 -21.14
N GLU A 286 34.48 -13.73 -20.88
CA GLU A 286 33.73 -14.49 -21.89
C GLU A 286 32.56 -13.67 -22.46
N ILE A 287 31.82 -12.95 -21.60
CA ILE A 287 30.75 -12.05 -22.04
C ILE A 287 31.30 -10.86 -22.83
N CYS A 288 32.46 -10.32 -22.47
CA CYS A 288 33.13 -9.28 -23.27
C CYS A 288 33.47 -9.75 -24.69
N GLN A 289 33.73 -11.04 -24.88
CA GLN A 289 34.11 -11.61 -26.18
C GLN A 289 32.90 -12.06 -27.02
N ALA A 290 31.89 -12.66 -26.39
CA ALA A 290 30.80 -13.35 -27.09
C ALA A 290 29.39 -12.78 -26.80
N GLY A 291 29.29 -11.74 -25.97
CA GLY A 291 28.01 -11.14 -25.58
C GLY A 291 27.39 -10.21 -26.63
N THR A 292 26.17 -9.74 -26.36
CA THR A 292 25.55 -8.60 -27.06
C THR A 292 26.36 -7.31 -26.83
N PRO A 293 26.31 -6.30 -27.72
CA PRO A 293 27.05 -5.04 -27.53
C PRO A 293 26.81 -4.39 -26.17
N ASN A 294 25.56 -4.45 -25.67
CA ASN A 294 25.21 -3.95 -24.35
C ASN A 294 25.85 -4.77 -23.22
N SER A 295 25.77 -6.09 -23.29
CA SER A 295 26.38 -6.98 -22.29
C SER A 295 27.92 -6.86 -22.28
N GLN A 296 28.55 -6.67 -23.43
CA GLN A 296 29.99 -6.44 -23.56
C GLN A 296 30.40 -5.13 -22.89
N ALA A 297 29.68 -4.03 -23.13
CA ALA A 297 29.95 -2.74 -22.49
C ALA A 297 29.82 -2.84 -20.95
N MET A 298 28.80 -3.53 -20.46
CA MET A 298 28.58 -3.71 -19.02
C MET A 298 29.63 -4.62 -18.38
N ALA A 299 30.02 -5.70 -19.07
CA ALA A 299 31.06 -6.62 -18.60
C ALA A 299 32.43 -5.92 -18.59
N ALA A 300 32.76 -5.15 -19.62
CA ALA A 300 34.00 -4.37 -19.69
C ALA A 300 34.07 -3.32 -18.57
N CYS A 301 32.96 -2.63 -18.29
CA CYS A 301 32.86 -1.69 -17.17
C CYS A 301 33.09 -2.39 -15.81
N SER A 302 32.50 -3.57 -15.61
CA SER A 302 32.71 -4.37 -14.41
C SER A 302 34.17 -4.80 -14.26
N VAL A 303 34.79 -5.32 -15.33
CA VAL A 303 36.21 -5.72 -15.35
C VAL A 303 37.14 -4.54 -15.07
N ALA A 304 36.87 -3.37 -15.65
CA ALA A 304 37.62 -2.15 -15.36
C ALA A 304 37.51 -1.72 -13.88
N LYS A 305 36.33 -1.87 -13.26
CA LYS A 305 36.17 -1.62 -11.82
C LYS A 305 36.97 -2.62 -10.99
N PHE A 306 36.93 -3.91 -11.33
CA PHE A 306 37.73 -4.92 -10.62
C PHE A 306 39.23 -4.62 -10.72
N SER A 307 39.73 -4.25 -11.90
CA SER A 307 41.16 -3.93 -12.08
C SER A 307 41.59 -2.72 -11.24
N CYS A 308 40.74 -1.71 -11.06
CA CYS A 308 40.98 -0.61 -10.12
C CYS A 308 41.11 -1.08 -8.67
N PHE A 309 40.29 -2.03 -8.21
CA PHE A 309 40.35 -2.56 -6.85
C PHE A 309 41.57 -3.44 -6.56
N PHE A 310 42.13 -4.11 -7.58
CA PHE A 310 43.33 -4.94 -7.44
C PHE A 310 44.63 -4.14 -7.59
N ARG A 311 44.57 -2.91 -8.12
CA ARG A 311 45.70 -1.98 -8.20
C ARG A 311 45.92 -1.13 -6.94
N SER A 312 44.98 -1.15 -5.99
CA SER A 312 44.95 -0.35 -4.74
C SER A 312 45.07 -1.20 -3.48
#